data_AF-A0A9E3GDI9-F1
#
_entry.id   AF-A0A9E3GDI9-F1
#
_cell.length_a   1.000
_cell.length_b   1.000
_cell.length_c   1.000
_cell.angle_alpha   90.00
_cell.angle_beta   90.00
_cell.angle_gamma   90.00
#
_symmetry.space_group_name_H-M   'P 1'
#
loop_
_entity.id
_entity.type
_entity.pdbx_description
1 polymer ?
#
loop_
_entity_poly.entity_id
_entity_poly.type
_entity_poly.pdbx_seq_one_letter_code
_entity_poly.pdbx_strand_id
1 'polypeptide(L)'
;MRAAVVTAFDKPPCYREFATPTPQTPDEVLVDVVAAGLHRRVRSQADGSHYTSSGELPLVPGVDGVGRTPDGALRYFVLSDNAVGTMAEQTVIDLRRSVVLPGDTDAVLVAAAMNPVMSSWVALRRRINLEAGQTVLVLGATGGAGRTAVQVAKHLGASQVIGAGRDPHRLATLAGIGADVVVS
;
A
#
# COMPACT_ATOMS: atom_id res chain seq x y z
N MET A 1 5.73 20.93 -9.41
CA MET A 1 6.48 19.94 -8.58
C MET A 1 7.09 18.86 -9.46
N ARG A 2 8.00 18.04 -8.95
CA ARG A 2 8.54 16.86 -9.64
C ARG A 2 7.71 15.62 -9.34
N ALA A 3 7.56 14.74 -10.32
CA ALA A 3 6.84 13.48 -10.21
C ALA A 3 7.38 12.42 -11.18
N ALA A 4 7.08 11.16 -10.89
CA ALA A 4 7.24 10.05 -11.83
C ALA A 4 5.96 9.94 -12.67
N VAL A 5 6.05 10.30 -13.95
CA VAL A 5 4.90 10.45 -14.84
C VAL A 5 4.91 9.33 -15.88
N VAL A 6 3.79 8.62 -15.99
CA VAL A 6 3.52 7.69 -17.09
C VAL A 6 2.93 8.49 -18.24
N THR A 7 3.54 8.36 -19.41
CA THR A 7 3.06 8.96 -20.66
C THR A 7 2.72 7.94 -21.74
N ALA A 8 3.02 6.67 -21.47
CA ALA A 8 2.64 5.51 -22.28
C ALA A 8 2.68 4.28 -21.38
N PHE A 9 1.66 3.42 -21.45
CA PHE A 9 1.51 2.25 -20.57
C PHE A 9 2.54 1.14 -20.82
N ASP A 10 3.18 1.15 -21.99
CA ASP A 10 4.25 0.23 -22.38
C ASP A 10 5.64 0.69 -21.94
N LYS A 11 5.74 1.82 -21.22
CA LYS A 11 7.01 2.42 -20.77
C LYS A 11 7.00 2.65 -19.26
N PRO A 12 8.17 2.52 -18.60
CA PRO A 12 8.30 2.93 -17.20
C PRO A 12 7.97 4.42 -17.01
N PRO A 13 7.48 4.81 -15.81
CA PRO A 13 7.33 6.22 -15.45
C PRO A 13 8.64 6.99 -15.60
N CYS A 14 8.57 8.25 -16.02
CA CYS A 14 9.73 9.12 -16.17
C CYS A 14 9.67 10.29 -15.19
N TYR A 15 10.82 10.62 -14.58
CA TYR A 15 10.94 11.76 -13.68
C TYR A 15 10.85 13.07 -14.47
N ARG A 16 9.87 13.92 -14.15
CA ARG A 16 9.67 15.23 -14.81
C ARG A 16 8.88 16.19 -13.95
N GLU A 17 8.75 17.42 -14.43
CA GLU A 17 7.83 18.40 -13.84
C GLU A 17 6.38 18.01 -14.14
N PHE A 18 5.53 18.23 -13.15
CA PHE A 18 4.09 18.05 -13.19
C PHE A 18 3.41 19.18 -12.43
N ALA A 19 2.21 19.56 -12.86
CA ALA A 19 1.44 20.62 -12.21
C ALA A 19 1.14 20.23 -10.76
N THR A 20 1.40 21.14 -9.82
CA THR A 20 1.04 20.90 -8.42
C THR A 20 -0.50 20.87 -8.31
N PRO A 21 -1.10 19.80 -7.79
CA PRO A 21 -2.55 19.71 -7.64
C PRO A 21 -3.02 20.72 -6.58
N THR A 22 -4.26 21.19 -6.73
CA THR A 22 -4.89 22.11 -5.77
C THR A 22 -6.08 21.43 -5.09
N PRO A 23 -6.24 21.57 -3.77
CA PRO A 23 -7.45 21.14 -3.07
C PRO A 23 -8.70 21.78 -3.69
N GLN A 24 -9.74 20.98 -3.90
CA GLN A 24 -11.02 21.40 -4.48
C GLN A 24 -12.12 21.50 -3.41
N THR A 25 -11.94 20.84 -2.26
CA THR A 25 -12.94 20.82 -1.19
C THR A 25 -12.34 21.19 0.18
N PRO A 26 -13.16 21.58 1.17
CA PRO A 26 -12.68 21.87 2.52
C PRO A 26 -12.07 20.66 3.25
N ASP A 27 -12.43 19.44 2.84
CA ASP A 27 -11.89 18.19 3.40
C ASP A 27 -10.56 17.80 2.74
N GLU A 28 -10.11 18.54 1.72
CA GLU A 28 -8.88 18.26 0.99
C GLU A 28 -7.74 19.16 1.42
N VAL A 29 -6.53 18.58 1.44
CA VAL A 29 -5.31 19.33 1.76
C VAL A 29 -4.16 18.86 0.87
N LEU A 30 -3.34 19.82 0.43
CA LEU A 30 -2.07 19.53 -0.23
C LEU A 30 -1.05 19.08 0.82
N VAL A 31 -0.41 17.94 0.60
CA VAL A 31 0.64 17.41 1.47
C VAL A 31 1.94 17.22 0.72
N ASP A 32 3.04 17.41 1.43
CA ASP A 32 4.35 16.95 0.98
C ASP A 32 4.42 15.43 1.19
N VAL A 33 4.70 14.67 0.13
CA VAL A 33 4.81 13.22 0.23
C VAL A 33 6.14 12.86 0.89
N VAL A 34 6.06 12.24 2.07
CA VAL A 34 7.23 11.79 2.83
C VAL A 34 7.65 10.39 2.39
N ALA A 35 6.67 9.51 2.17
CA ALA A 35 6.92 8.15 1.67
C ALA A 35 5.71 7.64 0.86
N ALA A 36 5.97 6.94 -0.24
CA ALA A 36 4.94 6.38 -1.10
C ALA A 36 4.93 4.84 -1.01
N GLY A 37 3.73 4.26 -0.91
CA GLY A 37 3.57 2.80 -1.01
C GLY A 37 3.79 2.33 -2.44
N LEU A 38 4.60 1.27 -2.64
CA LEU A 38 4.88 0.68 -3.96
C LEU A 38 4.28 -0.73 -4.07
N HIS A 39 2.95 -0.79 -4.05
CA HIS A 39 2.20 -2.05 -4.08
C HIS A 39 2.07 -2.59 -5.51
N ARG A 40 1.68 -3.87 -5.65
CA ARG A 40 1.33 -4.44 -6.96
C ARG A 40 0.26 -3.63 -7.69
N ARG A 41 -0.65 -3.02 -6.94
CA ARG A 41 -1.68 -2.09 -7.44
C ARG A 41 -1.07 -0.89 -8.17
N VAL A 42 -0.03 -0.28 -7.60
CA VAL A 42 0.67 0.88 -8.19
C VAL A 42 1.29 0.49 -9.53
N ARG A 43 1.91 -0.69 -9.58
CA ARG A 43 2.46 -1.23 -10.84
C ARG A 43 1.37 -1.42 -11.90
N SER A 44 0.24 -2.03 -11.53
CA SER A 44 -0.88 -2.23 -12.48
C SER A 44 -1.58 -0.93 -12.89
N GLN A 45 -1.50 0.13 -12.07
CA GLN A 45 -1.96 1.46 -12.45
C GLN A 45 -1.00 2.06 -13.49
N ALA A 46 0.31 1.91 -13.28
CA ALA A 46 1.34 2.44 -14.18
C ALA A 46 1.37 1.76 -15.56
N ASP A 47 1.04 0.47 -15.65
CA ASP A 47 0.95 -0.28 -16.92
C ASP A 47 -0.47 -0.32 -17.51
N GLY A 48 -1.42 0.37 -16.88
CA GLY A 48 -2.81 0.48 -17.34
C GLY A 48 -3.66 -0.79 -17.19
N SER A 49 -3.12 -1.88 -16.64
CA SER A 49 -3.82 -3.17 -16.51
C SER A 49 -4.78 -3.26 -15.32
N HIS A 50 -4.73 -2.31 -14.37
CA HIS A 50 -5.64 -2.32 -13.23
C HIS A 50 -7.08 -2.05 -13.69
N TYR A 51 -8.04 -2.79 -13.13
CA TYR A 51 -9.47 -2.70 -13.52
C TYR A 51 -10.11 -1.34 -13.24
N THR A 52 -9.47 -0.49 -12.42
CA THR A 52 -9.92 0.90 -12.16
C THR A 52 -9.18 1.94 -13.00
N SER A 53 -8.33 1.52 -13.94
CA SER A 53 -7.66 2.43 -14.87
C SER A 53 -8.70 3.15 -15.74
N SER A 54 -8.60 4.49 -15.84
CA SER A 54 -9.39 5.28 -16.81
C SER A 54 -8.79 5.25 -18.21
N GLY A 55 -7.57 4.74 -18.38
CA GLY A 55 -6.82 4.80 -19.64
C GLY A 55 -6.28 6.19 -19.98
N GLU A 56 -6.43 7.17 -19.08
CA GLU A 56 -6.01 8.55 -19.31
C GLU A 56 -4.51 8.74 -19.02
N LEU A 57 -3.86 9.52 -19.87
CA LEU A 57 -2.45 9.91 -19.78
C LEU A 57 -2.32 11.41 -20.07
N PRO A 58 -1.33 12.11 -19.48
CA PRO A 58 -0.34 11.61 -18.53
C PRO A 58 -0.94 11.32 -17.15
N LEU A 59 -0.40 10.32 -16.45
CA LEU A 59 -0.78 10.01 -15.07
C LEU A 59 0.43 9.91 -14.15
N VAL A 60 0.22 10.20 -12.87
CA VAL A 60 1.20 9.95 -11.80
C VAL A 60 0.72 8.73 -11.01
N PRO A 61 1.46 7.61 -11.00
CA PRO A 61 1.05 6.43 -10.24
C PRO A 61 1.17 6.65 -8.73
N GLY A 62 0.43 5.84 -7.96
CA GLY A 62 0.51 5.81 -6.50
C GLY A 62 -0.86 5.88 -5.87
N VAL A 63 -1.04 5.17 -4.76
CA VAL A 63 -2.37 4.87 -4.20
C VAL A 63 -2.49 5.24 -2.73
N ASP A 64 -1.39 5.20 -2.01
CA ASP A 64 -1.30 5.52 -0.58
C ASP A 64 0.12 5.93 -0.23
N GLY A 65 0.27 6.50 0.96
CA GLY A 65 1.56 6.96 1.45
C GLY A 65 1.44 7.65 2.79
N VAL A 66 2.58 8.19 3.23
CA VAL A 66 2.67 9.11 4.37
C VAL A 66 3.00 10.49 3.84
N GLY A 67 2.24 11.48 4.28
CA GLY A 67 2.39 12.87 3.88
C GLY A 67 2.45 13.78 5.08
N ARG A 68 3.07 14.94 4.88
CA ARG A 68 3.13 16.01 5.87
C ARG A 68 2.18 17.13 5.45
N THR A 69 1.26 17.49 6.33
CA THR A 69 0.34 18.62 6.13
C THR A 69 1.04 19.95 6.41
N PRO A 70 0.48 21.09 5.96
CA PRO A 70 1.09 22.42 6.15
C PRO A 70 1.32 22.81 7.62
N ASP A 71 0.54 22.25 8.55
CA ASP A 71 0.70 22.41 10.00
C ASP A 71 1.79 21.50 10.60
N GLY A 72 2.46 20.70 9.78
CA GLY A 72 3.55 19.81 10.17
C GLY A 72 3.12 18.40 10.59
N ALA A 73 1.83 18.09 10.66
CA ALA A 73 1.36 16.77 11.08
C ALA A 73 1.67 15.69 10.03
N LEU A 74 2.09 14.51 10.49
CA LEU A 74 2.22 13.33 9.63
C LEU A 74 0.89 12.61 9.52
N ARG A 75 0.53 12.17 8.31
CA ARG A 75 -0.68 11.40 8.04
C ARG A 75 -0.40 10.23 7.13
N TYR A 76 -0.92 9.06 7.46
CA TYR A 76 -1.12 8.00 6.47
C TYR A 76 -2.42 8.30 5.72
N PHE A 77 -2.43 8.13 4.40
CA PHE A 77 -3.60 8.43 3.57
C PHE A 77 -3.75 7.45 2.43
N VAL A 78 -4.97 7.31 1.93
CA VAL A 78 -5.28 6.55 0.71
C VAL A 78 -5.97 7.47 -0.29
N LEU A 79 -5.42 7.53 -1.50
CA LEU A 79 -5.92 8.39 -2.57
C LEU A 79 -7.17 7.81 -3.25
N SER A 80 -7.93 8.70 -3.88
CA SER A 80 -8.95 8.33 -4.88
C SER A 80 -8.27 7.96 -6.18
N ASP A 81 -8.92 7.13 -6.99
CA ASP A 81 -8.31 6.60 -8.22
C ASP A 81 -8.00 7.68 -9.26
N ASN A 82 -8.66 8.83 -9.17
CA ASN A 82 -8.54 9.95 -10.09
C ASN A 82 -7.59 11.04 -9.56
N ALA A 83 -7.00 10.85 -8.37
CA ALA A 83 -6.08 11.83 -7.79
C ALA A 83 -4.69 11.74 -8.44
N VAL A 84 -3.91 12.81 -8.33
CA VAL A 84 -2.48 12.76 -8.65
C VAL A 84 -1.80 11.82 -7.67
N GLY A 85 -1.18 10.74 -8.16
CA GLY A 85 -0.63 9.68 -7.33
C GLY A 85 0.55 10.09 -6.44
N THR A 86 0.90 9.19 -5.52
CA THR A 86 1.96 9.41 -4.51
C THR A 86 3.38 9.32 -5.03
N MET A 87 3.62 8.93 -6.29
CA MET A 87 4.95 9.04 -6.91
C MET A 87 5.23 10.49 -7.37
N ALA A 88 5.03 11.45 -6.47
CA ALA A 88 5.22 12.88 -6.65
C ALA A 88 5.80 13.50 -5.37
N GLU A 89 6.36 14.71 -5.47
CA GLU A 89 6.76 15.50 -4.29
C GLU A 89 5.54 15.92 -3.44
N GLN A 90 4.40 16.19 -4.07
CA GLN A 90 3.18 16.61 -3.36
C GLN A 90 1.93 15.95 -3.97
N THR A 91 0.89 15.79 -3.16
CA THR A 91 -0.43 15.34 -3.62
C THR A 91 -1.54 15.95 -2.76
N VAL A 92 -2.76 15.96 -3.30
CA VAL A 92 -3.96 16.34 -2.53
C VAL A 92 -4.58 15.09 -1.93
N ILE A 93 -4.81 15.12 -0.62
CA ILE A 93 -5.45 14.02 0.12
C ILE A 93 -6.80 14.47 0.65
N ASP A 94 -7.75 13.54 0.75
CA ASP A 94 -8.98 13.70 1.52
C ASP A 94 -8.70 13.36 2.98
N LEU A 95 -8.88 14.32 3.89
CA LEU A 95 -8.63 14.17 5.32
C LEU A 95 -9.44 13.04 5.94
N ARG A 96 -10.64 12.74 5.41
CA ARG A 96 -11.53 11.66 5.89
C ARG A 96 -11.00 10.28 5.51
N ARG A 97 -10.09 10.20 4.54
CA ARG A 97 -9.41 8.98 4.09
C ARG A 97 -7.96 8.93 4.58
N SER A 98 -7.68 9.60 5.69
CA SER A 98 -6.37 9.67 6.30
C SER A 98 -6.43 9.52 7.82
N VAL A 99 -5.31 9.14 8.41
CA VAL A 99 -5.14 8.98 9.86
C VAL A 99 -3.90 9.74 10.29
N VAL A 100 -4.02 10.54 11.35
CA VAL A 100 -2.90 11.25 11.95
C VAL A 100 -1.94 10.23 12.58
N LEU A 101 -0.65 10.38 12.29
CA LEU A 101 0.40 9.55 12.84
C LEU A 101 1.11 10.29 13.99
N PRO A 102 1.57 9.57 15.02
CA PRO A 102 2.53 10.11 15.98
C PRO A 102 3.77 10.69 15.29
N GLY A 103 4.32 11.78 15.83
CA GLY A 103 5.42 12.52 15.20
C GLY A 103 6.74 11.74 15.06
N ASP A 104 6.92 10.68 15.84
CA ASP A 104 8.08 9.76 15.85
C ASP A 104 7.88 8.51 14.98
N THR A 105 6.79 8.45 14.22
CA THR A 105 6.47 7.31 13.35
C THR A 105 7.50 7.17 12.22
N ASP A 106 7.96 5.95 11.98
CA ASP A 106 8.68 5.60 10.75
C ASP A 106 7.72 5.65 9.55
N ALA A 107 7.75 6.78 8.84
CA ALA A 107 6.91 7.04 7.68
C ALA A 107 7.13 6.03 6.55
N VAL A 108 8.35 5.54 6.36
CA VAL A 108 8.69 4.58 5.30
C VAL A 108 8.09 3.23 5.62
N LEU A 109 8.24 2.77 6.87
CA LEU A 109 7.64 1.51 7.32
C LEU A 109 6.12 1.55 7.19
N VAL A 110 5.47 2.64 7.61
CA VAL A 110 4.02 2.79 7.48
C VAL A 110 3.57 2.76 6.02
N ALA A 111 4.21 3.54 5.13
CA ALA A 111 3.87 3.54 3.71
C ALA A 111 4.08 2.16 3.05
N ALA A 112 5.11 1.41 3.47
CA ALA A 112 5.40 0.08 2.95
C ALA A 112 4.40 -0.99 3.43
N ALA A 113 3.92 -0.90 4.68
CA ALA A 113 3.16 -1.97 5.33
C ALA A 113 1.65 -1.76 5.34
N MET A 114 1.16 -0.52 5.37
CA MET A 114 -0.23 -0.28 5.76
C MET A 114 -1.25 -0.84 4.77
N ASN A 115 -1.06 -0.68 3.45
CA ASN A 115 -1.96 -1.27 2.46
C ASN A 115 -2.09 -2.81 2.59
N PRO A 116 -0.99 -3.60 2.56
CA PRO A 116 -1.10 -5.05 2.72
C PRO A 116 -1.57 -5.48 4.11
N VAL A 117 -1.30 -4.70 5.16
CA VAL A 117 -1.85 -4.95 6.52
C VAL A 117 -3.36 -4.79 6.50
N MET A 118 -3.87 -3.64 6.04
CA MET A 118 -5.31 -3.37 5.97
C MET A 118 -6.03 -4.38 5.09
N SER A 119 -5.48 -4.74 3.92
CA SER A 119 -6.11 -5.72 3.04
C SER A 119 -6.22 -7.10 3.71
N SER A 120 -5.17 -7.52 4.41
CA SER A 120 -5.14 -8.80 5.13
C SER A 120 -6.10 -8.78 6.33
N TRP A 121 -6.12 -7.68 7.07
CA TRP A 121 -7.01 -7.50 8.21
C TRP A 121 -8.48 -7.51 7.79
N VAL A 122 -8.84 -6.78 6.73
CA VAL A 122 -10.21 -6.79 6.19
C VAL A 122 -10.60 -8.19 5.75
N ALA A 123 -9.70 -8.93 5.08
CA ALA A 123 -9.98 -10.31 4.70
C ALA A 123 -10.28 -11.17 5.94
N LEU A 124 -9.41 -11.16 6.95
CA LEU A 124 -9.45 -12.08 8.09
C LEU A 124 -10.43 -11.68 9.22
N ARG A 125 -10.83 -10.40 9.30
CA ARG A 125 -11.76 -9.90 10.35
C ARG A 125 -13.12 -9.45 9.84
N ARG A 126 -13.23 -9.03 8.58
CA ARG A 126 -14.48 -8.45 8.04
C ARG A 126 -15.13 -9.33 7.00
N ARG A 127 -14.34 -9.98 6.13
CA ARG A 127 -14.86 -10.90 5.11
C ARG A 127 -15.06 -12.30 5.66
N ILE A 128 -14.11 -12.75 6.48
CA ILE A 128 -14.28 -13.89 7.37
C ILE A 128 -14.14 -13.40 8.82
N ASN A 129 -14.71 -14.14 9.75
CA ASN A 129 -14.49 -13.92 11.18
C ASN A 129 -13.49 -14.97 11.67
N LEU A 130 -12.19 -14.72 11.48
CA LEU A 130 -11.16 -15.61 12.01
C LEU A 130 -11.27 -15.66 13.54
N GLU A 131 -11.53 -16.85 14.06
CA GLU A 131 -11.54 -17.13 15.49
C GLU A 131 -10.19 -17.68 15.94
N ALA A 132 -9.84 -17.38 17.19
CA ALA A 132 -8.60 -17.90 17.77
C ALA A 132 -8.60 -19.43 17.74
N GLY A 133 -7.47 -20.03 17.36
CA GLY A 133 -7.36 -21.49 17.25
C GLY A 133 -7.55 -22.04 15.84
N GLN A 134 -8.00 -21.23 14.87
CA GLN A 134 -8.17 -21.66 13.48
C GLN A 134 -6.84 -21.66 12.69
N THR A 135 -6.79 -22.46 11.62
CA THR A 135 -5.67 -22.55 10.69
C THR A 135 -5.88 -21.66 9.47
N VAL A 136 -4.82 -20.97 9.03
CA VAL A 136 -4.83 -20.08 7.85
C VAL A 136 -3.79 -20.54 6.83
N LEU A 137 -4.21 -20.72 5.57
CA LEU A 137 -3.31 -20.91 4.42
C LEU A 137 -3.13 -19.59 3.67
N VAL A 138 -1.89 -19.15 3.52
CA VAL A 138 -1.53 -17.94 2.75
C VAL A 138 -0.89 -18.36 1.42
N LEU A 139 -1.59 -18.13 0.32
CA LEU A 139 -1.07 -18.36 -1.03
C LEU A 139 -0.20 -17.19 -1.48
N GLY A 140 0.97 -17.48 -2.07
CA GLY A 140 1.92 -16.43 -2.46
C GLY A 140 2.59 -15.75 -1.26
N ALA A 141 2.81 -16.52 -0.18
CA ALA A 141 3.31 -16.02 1.10
C ALA A 141 4.70 -15.37 1.03
N THR A 142 5.47 -15.61 -0.03
CA THR A 142 6.80 -15.02 -0.23
C THR A 142 6.77 -13.60 -0.81
N GLY A 143 5.63 -13.11 -1.30
CA GLY A 143 5.45 -11.72 -1.76
C GLY A 143 5.16 -10.76 -0.60
N GLY A 144 5.33 -9.45 -0.81
CA GLY A 144 5.14 -8.45 0.26
C GLY A 144 3.78 -8.52 0.95
N ALA A 145 2.70 -8.64 0.18
CA ALA A 145 1.35 -8.80 0.73
C ALA A 145 1.18 -10.13 1.48
N GLY A 146 1.70 -11.23 0.94
CA GLY A 146 1.63 -12.55 1.59
C GLY A 146 2.40 -12.61 2.90
N ARG A 147 3.61 -12.05 2.96
CA ARG A 147 4.41 -11.94 4.19
C ARG A 147 3.68 -11.14 5.28
N THR A 148 2.96 -10.11 4.85
CA THR A 148 2.13 -9.31 5.75
C THR A 148 0.91 -10.10 6.24
N ALA A 149 0.25 -10.83 5.35
CA ALA A 149 -0.89 -11.68 5.70
C ALA A 149 -0.52 -12.76 6.73
N VAL A 150 0.69 -13.35 6.64
CA VAL A 150 1.20 -14.31 7.64
C VAL A 150 1.23 -13.67 9.04
N GLN A 151 1.85 -12.49 9.16
CA GLN A 151 1.95 -11.77 10.43
C GLN A 151 0.58 -11.36 10.96
N VAL A 152 -0.31 -10.86 10.09
CA VAL A 152 -1.67 -10.48 10.48
C VAL A 152 -2.46 -11.69 10.95
N ALA A 153 -2.40 -12.83 10.26
CA ALA A 153 -3.07 -14.05 10.70
C ALA A 153 -2.58 -14.50 12.08
N LYS A 154 -1.26 -14.49 12.31
CA LYS A 154 -0.69 -14.84 13.61
C LYS A 154 -1.11 -13.86 14.71
N HIS A 155 -1.08 -12.57 14.41
CA HIS A 155 -1.51 -11.52 15.34
C HIS A 155 -2.99 -11.62 15.72
N LEU A 156 -3.84 -12.08 14.80
CA LEU A 156 -5.27 -12.26 15.05
C LEU A 156 -5.62 -13.57 15.77
N GLY A 157 -4.63 -14.40 16.10
CA GLY A 157 -4.82 -15.60 16.93
C GLY A 157 -4.97 -16.91 16.17
N ALA A 158 -4.57 -16.97 14.89
CA ALA A 158 -4.48 -18.25 14.18
C ALA A 158 -3.56 -19.21 14.96
N SER A 159 -4.02 -20.43 15.23
CA SER A 159 -3.18 -21.46 15.86
C SER A 159 -2.05 -21.88 14.94
N GLN A 160 -2.35 -21.95 13.65
CA GLN A 160 -1.43 -22.39 12.62
C GLN A 160 -1.54 -21.52 11.38
N VAL A 161 -0.41 -21.07 10.86
CA VAL A 161 -0.29 -20.32 9.60
C VAL A 161 0.59 -21.10 8.65
N ILE A 162 0.03 -21.50 7.51
CA ILE A 162 0.70 -22.25 6.45
C ILE A 162 1.04 -21.27 5.33
N GLY A 163 2.32 -21.09 5.02
CA GLY A 163 2.78 -20.26 3.92
C GLY A 163 3.05 -21.06 2.66
N ALA A 164 2.36 -20.78 1.55
CA ALA A 164 2.61 -21.43 0.26
C ALA A 164 3.28 -20.49 -0.75
N GLY A 165 4.26 -20.99 -1.51
CA GLY A 165 5.01 -20.21 -2.49
C GLY A 165 5.95 -21.07 -3.31
N ARG A 166 6.58 -20.51 -4.36
CA ARG A 166 7.41 -21.32 -5.30
C ARG A 166 8.92 -21.26 -5.03
N ASP A 167 9.33 -20.44 -4.07
CA ASP A 167 10.74 -20.17 -3.77
C ASP A 167 11.05 -20.72 -2.36
N PRO A 168 11.70 -21.89 -2.26
CA PRO A 168 12.00 -22.52 -0.98
C PRO A 168 12.88 -21.65 -0.07
N HIS A 169 13.81 -20.87 -0.63
CA HIS A 169 14.69 -20.01 0.16
C HIS A 169 13.90 -18.87 0.80
N ARG A 170 13.01 -18.23 0.03
CA ARG A 170 12.12 -17.20 0.59
C ARG A 170 11.10 -17.78 1.55
N LEU A 171 10.59 -18.98 1.30
CA LEU A 171 9.67 -19.67 2.21
C LEU A 171 10.32 -19.93 3.57
N ALA A 172 11.58 -20.36 3.59
CA ALA A 172 12.30 -20.60 4.85
C ALA A 172 12.36 -19.36 5.77
N THR A 173 12.36 -18.15 5.19
CA THR A 173 12.33 -16.91 5.97
C THR A 173 10.99 -16.63 6.67
N LEU A 174 9.91 -17.33 6.30
CA LEU A 174 8.57 -17.08 6.82
C LEU A 174 8.38 -17.55 8.26
N ALA A 175 9.18 -18.53 8.70
CA ALA A 175 9.16 -19.02 10.09
C ALA A 175 9.43 -17.87 11.08
N GLY A 176 10.39 -17.00 10.74
CA GLY A 176 10.74 -15.83 11.57
C GLY A 176 9.66 -14.75 11.66
N ILE A 177 8.59 -14.83 10.86
CA ILE A 177 7.47 -13.88 10.88
C ILE A 177 6.13 -14.54 11.18
N GLY A 178 6.14 -15.78 11.69
CA GLY A 178 4.96 -16.44 12.25
C GLY A 178 4.31 -17.52 11.38
N ALA A 179 4.93 -17.93 10.27
CA ALA A 179 4.48 -19.16 9.58
C ALA A 179 4.92 -20.40 10.37
N ASP A 180 3.98 -21.29 10.66
CA ASP A 180 4.23 -22.55 11.37
C ASP A 180 4.64 -23.68 10.41
N VAL A 181 4.12 -23.64 9.18
CA VAL A 181 4.42 -24.61 8.11
C VAL A 181 4.63 -23.85 6.80
N VAL A 182 5.51 -24.36 5.94
CA VAL A 182 5.68 -23.85 4.58
C VAL A 182 5.52 -24.97 3.56
N VAL A 183 4.91 -24.64 2.42
CA VAL A 183 4.64 -25.58 1.31
C VAL A 183 5.13 -24.96 0.01
N SER A 184 5.85 -25.75 -0.79
CA SER A 184 6.33 -25.32 -2.11
C SER A 184 5.43 -25.75 -3.26
#